data_AF-A0A1Q5I6G1-F1
#
_entry.id   AF-A0A1Q5I6G1-F1
#
_cell.length_a   1.000
_cell.length_b   1.000
_cell.length_c   1.000
_cell.angle_alpha   90.00
_cell.angle_beta   90.00
_cell.angle_gamma   90.00
#
_symmetry.space_group_name_H-M   'P 1'
#
loop_
_entity.id
_entity.type
_entity.pdbx_description
1 polymer ?
#
loop_
_entity_poly.entity_id
_entity_poly.type
_entity_poly.pdbx_seq_one_letter_code
_entity_poly.pdbx_strand_id
1 'polypeptide(L)'
;MTVKNTLGLIARVGATAALATGLAVAFQPAAMAAAPVVSVTPASGLADGATVTVTGTGLTPGAVYHVAQCEIVASGDYGCDPATVVDIVADAQGKLSTQFTVNKTFQAVKGVEGTPSGTVDCGVTACQVGLGDSQGVGGGQRITFA
;
A
#
# COMPACT_ATOMS: atom_id res chain seq x y z
N MET A 1 -67.88 -42.77 -9.11
CA MET A 1 -66.42 -42.56 -9.19
C MET A 1 -66.16 -41.16 -9.74
N THR A 2 -65.51 -40.33 -8.93
CA THR A 2 -64.53 -39.26 -9.26
C THR A 2 -64.82 -38.35 -10.47
N VAL A 3 -65.44 -37.17 -10.28
CA VAL A 3 -64.89 -35.80 -10.07
C VAL A 3 -64.76 -34.98 -11.38
N LYS A 4 -65.52 -33.87 -11.37
CA LYS A 4 -65.57 -32.71 -12.30
C LYS A 4 -64.22 -32.03 -12.46
N ASN A 5 -63.86 -31.64 -13.70
CA ASN A 5 -62.78 -30.68 -13.94
C ASN A 5 -63.30 -29.40 -14.63
N THR A 6 -63.62 -28.44 -13.76
CA THR A 6 -63.46 -26.98 -13.86
C THR A 6 -63.35 -26.31 -15.24
N LEU A 7 -64.48 -25.73 -15.65
CA LEU A 7 -64.55 -24.50 -16.45
C LEU A 7 -64.26 -23.29 -15.53
N GLY A 8 -63.31 -22.43 -15.90
CA GLY A 8 -63.07 -21.15 -15.24
C GLY A 8 -62.93 -20.04 -16.28
N LEU A 9 -64.03 -19.37 -16.58
CA LEU A 9 -64.12 -18.13 -17.38
C LEU A 9 -64.39 -16.96 -16.41
N ILE A 10 -64.14 -15.72 -16.88
CA ILE A 10 -64.64 -14.41 -16.36
C ILE A 10 -63.67 -13.74 -15.37
N ALA A 11 -62.82 -12.79 -15.78
CA ALA A 11 -63.04 -11.37 -16.09
C ALA A 11 -63.21 -10.44 -14.87
N ARG A 12 -62.40 -9.36 -14.80
CA ARG A 12 -62.83 -7.95 -14.71
C ARG A 12 -61.67 -6.98 -14.38
N VAL A 13 -61.78 -5.82 -15.00
CA VAL A 13 -61.05 -4.55 -14.93
C VAL A 13 -60.57 -4.14 -13.51
N GLY A 14 -59.37 -3.58 -13.43
CA GLY A 14 -58.90 -2.83 -12.26
C GLY A 14 -57.70 -1.94 -12.60
N ALA A 15 -57.88 -0.62 -12.58
CA ALA A 15 -56.81 0.36 -12.69
C ALA A 15 -55.95 0.35 -11.42
N THR A 16 -54.62 0.22 -11.54
CA THR A 16 -53.69 0.54 -10.44
C THR A 16 -52.42 1.20 -10.98
N ALA A 17 -52.02 2.24 -10.27
CA ALA A 17 -51.08 3.28 -10.67
C ALA A 17 -49.68 2.78 -11.03
N ALA A 18 -49.04 3.45 -12.00
CA ALA A 18 -47.62 3.34 -12.27
C ALA A 18 -46.81 3.73 -11.04
N LEU A 19 -46.29 2.75 -10.30
CA LEU A 19 -45.24 2.97 -9.31
C LEU A 19 -43.92 3.04 -10.08
N ALA A 20 -43.58 4.24 -10.55
CA ALA A 20 -42.22 4.56 -10.99
C ALA A 20 -41.31 4.53 -9.75
N THR A 21 -40.80 3.36 -9.39
CA THR A 21 -39.75 3.23 -8.38
C THR A 21 -38.46 3.80 -8.98
N GLY A 22 -38.23 5.09 -8.76
CA GLY A 22 -36.98 5.75 -9.09
C GLY A 22 -35.82 5.01 -8.43
N LEU A 23 -34.95 4.44 -9.26
CA LEU A 23 -33.69 3.85 -8.82
C LEU A 23 -32.77 5.01 -8.42
N ALA A 24 -32.84 5.44 -7.16
CA ALA A 24 -31.89 6.40 -6.62
C ALA A 24 -30.54 5.69 -6.49
N VAL A 25 -29.70 5.81 -7.53
CA VAL A 25 -28.30 5.42 -7.46
C VAL A 25 -27.64 6.36 -6.46
N ALA A 26 -27.49 5.91 -5.22
CA ALA A 26 -26.68 6.61 -4.23
C ALA A 26 -25.24 6.63 -4.76
N PHE A 27 -24.83 7.76 -5.32
CA PHE A 27 -23.44 8.04 -5.63
C PHE A 27 -22.70 8.17 -4.29
N GLN A 28 -22.25 7.04 -3.74
CA GLN A 28 -21.37 7.07 -2.59
C GLN A 28 -20.02 7.59 -3.09
N PRO A 29 -19.49 8.70 -2.54
CA PRO A 29 -18.12 9.10 -2.83
C PRO A 29 -17.21 7.94 -2.43
N ALA A 30 -16.37 7.47 -3.36
CA ALA A 30 -15.34 6.52 -3.01
C ALA A 30 -14.45 7.17 -1.95
N ALA A 31 -14.39 6.57 -0.76
CA ALA A 31 -13.44 7.00 0.26
C ALA A 31 -12.04 6.83 -0.32
N MET A 32 -11.34 7.93 -0.56
CA MET A 32 -9.93 7.90 -0.92
C MET A 32 -9.20 7.30 0.27
N ALA A 33 -8.61 6.11 0.10
CA ALA A 33 -7.75 5.53 1.11
C ALA A 33 -6.62 6.52 1.41
N ALA A 34 -6.39 6.84 2.69
CA ALA A 34 -5.26 7.66 3.08
C ALA A 34 -3.96 6.96 2.64
N ALA A 35 -3.00 7.74 2.15
CA ALA A 35 -1.69 7.19 1.79
C ALA A 35 -1.03 6.49 2.99
N PRO A 36 -0.31 5.39 2.77
CA PRO A 36 0.43 4.74 3.84
C PRO A 36 1.37 5.69 4.57
N VAL A 37 1.45 5.55 5.90
CA VAL A 37 2.37 6.32 6.73
C VAL A 37 3.49 5.40 7.18
N VAL A 38 4.73 5.84 6.96
CA VAL A 38 5.95 5.14 7.38
C VAL A 38 6.67 5.98 8.43
N SER A 39 7.09 5.35 9.52
CA SER A 39 7.90 5.99 10.56
C SER A 39 9.16 5.18 10.87
N VAL A 40 10.27 5.88 11.07
CA VAL A 40 11.60 5.31 11.35
C VAL A 40 12.11 5.87 12.67
N THR A 41 12.55 5.01 13.60
CA THR A 41 13.04 5.43 14.92
C THR A 41 14.29 4.65 15.34
N PRO A 42 15.43 5.30 15.63
CA PRO A 42 15.71 6.72 15.34
C PRO A 42 15.81 7.00 13.84
N ALA A 43 15.66 8.25 13.42
CA ALA A 43 15.78 8.65 12.01
C ALA A 43 16.90 9.64 11.71
N SER A 44 17.61 10.13 12.73
CA SER A 44 18.63 11.16 12.55
C SER A 44 19.82 10.91 13.45
N GLY A 45 21.00 11.40 13.04
CA GLY A 45 22.25 11.15 13.78
C GLY A 45 22.61 9.67 13.79
N LEU A 46 22.27 8.95 12.73
CA LEU A 46 22.51 7.52 12.61
C LEU A 46 24.01 7.26 12.38
N ALA A 47 24.51 6.20 13.00
CA ALA A 47 25.82 5.63 12.67
C ALA A 47 25.69 4.67 11.48
N ASP A 48 26.80 4.42 10.80
CA ASP A 48 26.86 3.33 9.82
C ASP A 48 26.58 1.98 10.50
N GLY A 49 25.74 1.15 9.87
CA GLY A 49 25.28 -0.13 10.44
C GLY A 49 24.29 0.01 11.60
N ALA A 50 23.72 1.20 11.85
CA ALA A 50 22.74 1.38 12.92
C ALA A 50 21.46 0.57 12.66
N THR A 51 20.90 0.02 13.72
CA THR A 51 19.57 -0.63 13.66
C THR A 51 18.49 0.38 14.04
N VAL A 52 17.48 0.49 13.19
CA VAL A 52 16.30 1.34 13.38
C VAL A 52 15.04 0.48 13.44
N THR A 53 13.99 1.00 14.07
CA THR A 53 12.64 0.42 14.01
C THR A 53 11.86 1.11 12.90
N VAL A 54 11.35 0.35 11.95
CA VAL A 54 10.47 0.81 10.88
C VAL A 54 9.06 0.38 11.19
N THR A 55 8.11 1.32 11.16
CA THR A 55 6.69 1.05 11.32
C THR A 55 5.91 1.57 10.12
N GLY A 56 4.88 0.84 9.73
CA GLY A 56 3.96 1.21 8.66
C GLY A 56 2.51 1.11 9.12
N THR A 57 1.66 2.04 8.67
CA THR A 57 0.21 2.02 8.91
C THR A 57 -0.56 2.47 7.68
N GLY A 58 -1.83 2.07 7.56
CA GLY A 58 -2.64 2.36 6.37
C GLY A 58 -2.25 1.49 5.17
N LEU A 59 -1.65 0.33 5.45
CA LEU A 59 -1.21 -0.64 4.45
C LEU A 59 -2.35 -1.57 4.04
N THR A 60 -2.20 -2.18 2.87
CA THR A 60 -3.11 -3.23 2.39
C THR A 60 -2.95 -4.48 3.27
N PRO A 61 -3.97 -4.90 4.04
CA PRO A 61 -3.85 -6.08 4.90
C PRO A 61 -3.50 -7.34 4.11
N GLY A 62 -2.53 -8.12 4.59
CA GLY A 62 -2.08 -9.36 3.93
C GLY A 62 -1.19 -9.15 2.71
N ALA A 63 -0.93 -7.92 2.28
CA ALA A 63 0.04 -7.64 1.22
C ALA A 63 1.49 -7.74 1.74
N VAL A 64 2.40 -8.15 0.86
CA VAL A 64 3.85 -8.14 1.12
C VAL A 64 4.39 -6.75 0.81
N TYR A 65 5.15 -6.21 1.75
CA TYR A 65 5.89 -4.96 1.61
C TYR A 65 7.39 -5.21 1.67
N HIS A 66 8.12 -4.58 0.75
CA HIS A 66 9.57 -4.60 0.67
C HIS A 66 10.10 -3.36 1.40
N VAL A 67 10.69 -3.54 2.58
CA VAL A 67 11.35 -2.47 3.33
C VAL A 67 12.78 -2.33 2.82
N ALA A 68 13.16 -1.12 2.41
CA ALA A 68 14.48 -0.84 1.84
C ALA A 68 14.98 0.55 2.22
N GLN A 69 16.31 0.71 2.23
CA GLN A 69 16.96 2.02 2.26
C GLN A 69 17.25 2.47 0.84
N CYS A 70 16.90 3.71 0.51
CA CYS A 70 17.12 4.26 -0.83
C CYS A 70 17.59 5.72 -0.82
N GLU A 71 18.35 6.07 -1.85
CA GLU A 71 18.67 7.45 -2.21
C GLU A 71 17.45 8.14 -2.81
N ILE A 72 17.16 9.35 -2.35
CA ILE A 72 16.14 10.22 -2.92
C ILE A 72 16.73 10.98 -4.11
N VAL A 73 16.33 10.59 -5.31
CA VAL A 73 16.67 11.30 -6.55
C VAL A 73 15.47 12.05 -7.11
N ALA A 74 15.73 13.14 -7.84
CA ALA A 74 14.69 14.04 -8.35
C ALA A 74 13.71 13.41 -9.36
N SER A 75 14.10 12.30 -10.02
CA SER A 75 13.28 11.64 -11.05
C SER A 75 12.35 10.53 -10.52
N GLY A 76 12.35 10.25 -9.21
CA GLY A 76 11.61 9.10 -8.65
C GLY A 76 12.30 7.75 -8.90
N ASP A 77 13.47 7.73 -9.54
CA ASP A 77 14.28 6.52 -9.75
C ASP A 77 15.18 6.22 -8.55
N TYR A 78 14.57 5.82 -7.44
CA TYR A 78 15.28 5.51 -6.20
C TYR A 78 16.39 4.47 -6.43
N GLY A 79 17.63 4.82 -6.04
CA GLY A 79 18.72 3.86 -5.92
C GLY A 79 18.65 3.21 -4.53
N CYS A 80 18.27 1.93 -4.47
CA CYS A 80 18.04 1.23 -3.21
C CYS A 80 19.18 0.26 -2.89
N ASP A 81 19.45 0.05 -1.60
CA ASP A 81 20.38 -0.97 -1.11
C ASP A 81 19.74 -2.36 -1.23
N PRO A 82 20.20 -3.23 -2.15
CA PRO A 82 19.64 -4.57 -2.29
C PRO A 82 20.05 -5.49 -1.12
N ALA A 83 21.10 -5.16 -0.36
CA ALA A 83 21.67 -6.06 0.63
C ALA A 83 20.89 -6.08 1.95
N THR A 84 20.08 -5.05 2.21
CA THR A 84 19.37 -4.87 3.48
C THR A 84 17.85 -5.02 3.36
N VAL A 85 17.34 -5.38 2.19
CA VAL A 85 15.89 -5.50 1.95
C VAL A 85 15.25 -6.53 2.88
N VAL A 86 14.12 -6.16 3.47
CA VAL A 86 13.30 -7.04 4.31
C VAL A 86 11.89 -7.11 3.77
N ASP A 87 11.41 -8.33 3.52
CA ASP A 87 10.02 -8.57 3.14
C ASP A 87 9.19 -8.86 4.38
N ILE A 88 8.07 -8.15 4.52
CA ILE A 88 7.15 -8.32 5.64
C ILE A 88 5.69 -8.21 5.18
N VAL A 89 4.83 -9.06 5.72
CA VAL A 89 3.40 -9.04 5.44
C VAL A 89 2.72 -8.05 6.39
N ALA A 90 1.90 -7.15 5.85
CA ALA A 90 1.07 -6.28 6.67
C ALA A 90 -0.01 -7.09 7.41
N ASP A 91 -0.22 -6.80 8.69
CA ASP A 91 -1.23 -7.48 9.52
C ASP A 91 -2.67 -7.19 9.06
N ALA A 92 -3.65 -7.82 9.71
CA ALA A 92 -5.07 -7.66 9.38
C ALA A 92 -5.58 -6.21 9.61
N GLN A 93 -4.81 -5.38 10.31
CA GLN A 93 -5.11 -3.97 10.58
C GLN A 93 -4.33 -3.03 9.64
N GLY A 94 -3.62 -3.56 8.65
CA GLY A 94 -2.82 -2.78 7.72
C GLY A 94 -1.61 -2.14 8.38
N LYS A 95 -0.94 -2.86 9.28
CA LYS A 95 0.26 -2.41 10.00
C LYS A 95 1.42 -3.36 9.84
N LEU A 96 2.63 -2.82 10.00
CA LEU A 96 3.86 -3.59 10.15
C LEU A 96 4.81 -2.90 11.13
N SER A 97 5.72 -3.68 11.70
CA SER A 97 6.85 -3.20 12.50
C SER A 97 8.02 -4.16 12.31
N THR A 98 9.20 -3.65 11.99
CA THR A 98 10.41 -4.46 11.84
C THR A 98 11.67 -3.70 12.26
N GLN A 99 12.70 -4.44 12.66
CA GLN A 99 14.05 -3.90 12.78
C GLN A 99 14.70 -3.88 11.40
N PHE A 100 15.44 -2.82 11.11
CA PHE A 100 16.09 -2.59 9.82
C PHE A 100 17.49 -2.01 10.05
N THR A 101 18.49 -2.53 9.35
CA THR A 101 19.87 -2.01 9.43
C THR A 101 20.09 -1.00 8.33
N VAL A 102 20.53 0.21 8.70
CA VAL A 102 20.86 1.26 7.74
C VAL A 102 22.37 1.40 7.56
N ASN A 103 22.81 1.64 6.33
CA ASN A 103 24.20 1.83 5.97
C ASN A 103 24.42 3.26 5.47
N LYS A 104 25.50 3.92 5.91
CA LYS A 104 25.85 5.27 5.45
C LYS A 104 26.20 5.25 3.97
N THR A 105 26.87 4.18 3.52
CA THR A 105 27.23 3.98 2.12
C THR A 105 26.81 2.60 1.64
N PHE A 106 26.28 2.49 0.43
CA PHE A 106 25.91 1.20 -0.16
C PHE A 106 25.97 1.22 -1.69
N GLN A 107 25.97 0.03 -2.31
CA GLN A 107 25.86 -0.12 -3.76
C GLN A 107 24.40 -0.16 -4.16
N ALA A 108 23.94 0.91 -4.81
CA ALA A 108 22.55 1.07 -5.15
C ALA A 108 22.18 0.30 -6.42
N VAL A 109 20.95 -0.18 -6.46
CA VAL A 109 20.30 -0.74 -7.65
C VAL A 109 19.00 0.02 -7.95
N LYS A 110 18.61 0.04 -9.23
CA LYS A 110 17.40 0.67 -9.73
C LYS A 110 16.51 -0.34 -10.46
N GLY A 111 15.20 -0.09 -10.37
CA GLY A 111 14.18 -0.89 -11.03
C GLY A 111 14.05 -2.30 -10.47
N VAL A 112 13.02 -3.00 -10.95
CA VAL A 112 12.71 -4.38 -10.51
C VAL A 112 13.77 -5.40 -10.93
N GLU A 113 14.56 -5.09 -11.96
CA GLU A 113 15.65 -5.95 -12.44
C GLU A 113 16.93 -5.78 -11.63
N GLY A 114 16.99 -4.80 -10.71
CA GLY A 114 18.16 -4.57 -9.86
C GLY A 114 19.37 -4.05 -10.65
N THR A 115 19.16 -3.16 -11.62
CA THR A 115 20.25 -2.60 -12.42
C THR A 115 21.18 -1.76 -11.53
N PRO A 116 22.50 -2.06 -11.47
CA PRO A 116 23.43 -1.27 -10.65
C PRO A 116 23.43 0.20 -11.04
N SER A 117 23.35 1.09 -10.05
CA SER A 117 23.32 2.55 -10.25
C SER A 117 24.49 3.30 -9.60
N GLY A 118 25.44 2.58 -9.03
CA GLY A 118 26.65 3.13 -8.41
C GLY A 118 26.57 3.21 -6.88
N THR A 119 27.58 3.83 -6.29
CA THR A 119 27.70 3.99 -4.83
C THR A 119 26.92 5.20 -4.37
N VAL A 120 26.10 5.01 -3.33
CA VAL A 120 25.39 6.08 -2.62
C VAL A 120 26.10 6.37 -1.31
N ASP A 121 26.19 7.65 -0.94
CA ASP A 121 26.64 8.12 0.37
C ASP A 121 25.59 9.04 1.00
N CYS A 122 24.87 8.50 1.98
CA CYS A 122 23.80 9.18 2.71
C CYS A 122 24.30 10.25 3.70
N GLY A 123 25.61 10.43 3.85
CA GLY A 123 26.20 11.59 4.51
C GLY A 123 26.24 12.83 3.61
N VAL A 124 26.10 12.66 2.29
CA VAL A 124 26.18 13.73 1.30
C VAL A 124 24.87 13.89 0.52
N THR A 125 24.23 12.77 0.18
CA THR A 125 22.95 12.74 -0.55
C THR A 125 21.79 12.46 0.40
N ALA A 126 20.56 12.82 -0.01
CA ALA A 126 19.38 12.59 0.80
C ALA A 126 18.95 11.12 0.70
N CYS A 127 18.84 10.43 1.83
CA CYS A 127 18.35 9.06 1.89
C CYS A 127 17.05 8.92 2.69
N GLN A 128 16.33 7.85 2.42
CA GLN A 128 15.14 7.43 3.18
C GLN A 128 15.18 5.94 3.46
N VAL A 129 14.45 5.53 4.49
CA VAL A 129 13.96 4.16 4.60
C VAL A 129 12.49 4.19 4.22
N GLY A 130 12.11 3.30 3.32
CA GLY A 130 10.76 3.21 2.80
C GLY A 130 10.29 1.77 2.69
N LEU A 131 9.02 1.64 2.33
CA LEU A 131 8.40 0.37 2.02
C LEU A 131 7.45 0.53 0.83
N GLY A 132 7.34 -0.51 0.02
CA GLY A 132 6.42 -0.57 -1.11
C GLY A 132 5.96 -2.00 -1.39
N ASP A 133 4.74 -2.15 -1.87
CA ASP A 133 4.21 -3.42 -2.37
C ASP A 133 4.30 -3.51 -3.90
N SER A 134 3.92 -4.67 -4.44
CA SER A 134 3.90 -4.92 -5.89
C SER A 134 2.95 -4.02 -6.70
N GLN A 135 2.03 -3.31 -6.04
CA GLN A 135 1.09 -2.38 -6.67
C GLN A 135 1.60 -0.93 -6.62
N GLY A 136 2.80 -0.72 -6.09
CA GLY A 136 3.38 0.60 -5.90
C GLY A 136 2.78 1.38 -4.73
N VAL A 137 2.01 0.73 -3.86
CA VAL A 137 1.49 1.34 -2.64
C VAL A 137 2.60 1.31 -1.60
N GLY A 138 2.89 2.46 -1.00
CA GLY A 138 4.01 2.56 -0.07
C GLY A 138 4.25 3.97 0.44
N GLY A 139 5.41 4.14 1.05
CA GLY A 139 5.88 5.42 1.58
C GLY A 139 7.31 5.33 2.09
N GLY A 140 7.83 6.43 2.61
CA GLY A 140 9.16 6.44 3.23
C GLY A 140 9.39 7.64 4.11
N GLN A 141 10.34 7.51 5.01
CA GLN A 141 10.79 8.58 5.88
C GLN A 141 12.26 8.87 5.61
N ARG A 142 12.58 10.16 5.44
CA ARG A 142 13.97 10.63 5.38
C ARG A 142 14.74 10.23 6.63
N ILE A 143 16.00 9.85 6.41
CA ILE A 143 16.95 9.57 7.48
C ILE A 143 18.23 10.39 7.30
N THR A 144 18.93 10.67 8.40
CA THR A 144 20.23 11.36 8.37
C THR A 144 21.27 10.67 9.21
N PHE A 145 22.50 10.64 8.70
CA PHE A 145 23.67 10.11 9.40
C PHE A 145 24.43 11.22 10.13
N ALA A 146 25.16 10.84 11.18
CA ALA A 146 26.11 11.70 11.88
C ALA A 146 27.42 11.90 11.09
#